data_AF-A0A243QCC6-F1
#
_entry.id   AF-A0A243QCC6-F1
#
_cell.length_a   1.000
_cell.length_b   1.000
_cell.length_c   1.000
_cell.angle_alpha   90.00
_cell.angle_beta   90.00
_cell.angle_gamma   90.00
#
_symmetry.space_group_name_H-M   'P 1'
#
loop_
_entity.id
_entity.type
_entity.pdbx_description
1 polymer ?
#
loop_
_entity_poly.entity_id
_entity_poly.type
_entity_poly.pdbx_seq_one_letter_code
_entity_poly.pdbx_strand_id
1 'polypeptide(L)'
;MSWFRRSFRTNRRVWFGLIGAVVIVALLLGVTVLATAHLGKQTLTGDFAQAGGIRPGDKVRVAGIDVGEVTETELAGQHVAITMKVDNDVRVTSNGSAEIKMSTLLGQRYIDVSLGDSPEDAPDGHIAKTAVPYDLQRTIEAGAPILTGIDDKTLSESIRTLNRQLAGVPAITEPTFEALTQMSKVITNRKDQINQLIADTKTITSIVDDNQAQLAVIVGQGRDLTQKIVAREELVTRMLDGIAELTEQATAVAGENANQFAPIMANLNTITQGLEKNRNNLRKLLEILPVTARLTNNVIGDGPYANGYLPWGIFPDNWLCLARVVDGC
;
A
#
# COMPACT_ATOMS: atom_id res chain seq x y z
N MET A 1 -32.21 43.79 18.69
CA MET A 1 -33.02 42.90 17.81
C MET A 1 -33.49 43.54 16.48
N SER A 2 -33.45 44.87 16.31
CA SER A 2 -33.92 45.55 15.09
C SER A 2 -32.95 45.53 13.89
N TRP A 3 -31.64 45.34 14.14
CA TRP A 3 -30.61 45.25 13.09
C TRP A 3 -30.70 43.94 12.28
N PHE A 4 -30.95 42.82 12.97
CA PHE A 4 -31.11 41.49 12.36
C PHE A 4 -32.26 41.44 11.33
N ARG A 5 -33.38 42.12 11.63
CA ARG A 5 -34.55 42.19 10.74
C ARG A 5 -34.32 43.00 9.46
N ARG A 6 -33.44 44.00 9.47
CA ARG A 6 -33.12 44.80 8.26
C ARG A 6 -32.17 44.04 7.32
N SER A 7 -31.17 43.33 7.85
CA SER A 7 -30.25 42.51 7.04
C SER A 7 -30.96 41.32 6.35
N PHE A 8 -31.92 40.69 7.05
CA PHE A 8 -32.71 39.57 6.52
C PHE A 8 -33.53 39.92 5.26
N ARG A 9 -33.98 41.18 5.13
CA ARG A 9 -34.90 41.60 4.07
C ARG A 9 -34.20 41.98 2.77
N THR A 10 -32.95 42.45 2.84
CA THR A 10 -32.19 42.91 1.67
C THR A 10 -31.38 41.78 1.02
N ASN A 11 -31.02 40.74 1.77
CA ASN A 11 -30.17 39.65 1.27
C ASN A 11 -30.69 38.25 1.64
N ARG A 12 -31.99 38.03 1.41
CA ARG A 12 -32.73 36.79 1.75
C ARG A 12 -32.06 35.52 1.20
N ARG A 13 -31.43 35.61 0.02
CA ARG A 13 -30.71 34.48 -0.63
C ARG A 13 -29.48 34.03 0.16
N VAL A 14 -28.71 34.97 0.73
CA VAL A 14 -27.52 34.65 1.54
C VAL A 14 -27.91 33.98 2.86
N TRP A 15 -28.99 34.44 3.48
CA TRP A 15 -29.54 33.83 4.70
C TRP A 15 -30.05 32.40 4.47
N PHE A 16 -30.76 32.14 3.36
CA PHE A 16 -31.13 30.77 3.00
C PHE A 16 -29.91 29.89 2.70
N GLY A 17 -28.88 30.43 2.05
CA GLY A 17 -27.62 29.73 1.82
C GLY A 17 -26.91 29.34 3.13
N LEU A 18 -26.84 30.26 4.09
CA LEU A 18 -26.26 29.98 5.42
C LEU A 18 -27.05 28.93 6.19
N ILE A 19 -28.38 29.04 6.22
CA ILE A 19 -29.24 28.03 6.88
C ILE A 19 -29.07 26.67 6.21
N GLY A 20 -29.06 26.61 4.87
CA GLY A 20 -28.82 25.39 4.12
C GLY A 20 -27.46 24.76 4.43
N ALA A 21 -26.39 25.55 4.47
CA ALA A 21 -25.06 25.09 4.82
C ALA A 21 -25.00 24.52 6.26
N VAL A 22 -25.62 25.21 7.23
CA VAL A 22 -25.69 24.73 8.62
C VAL A 22 -26.47 23.43 8.71
N VAL A 23 -27.58 23.28 7.99
CA VAL A 23 -28.36 22.03 7.95
C VAL A 23 -27.54 20.89 7.35
N ILE A 24 -26.81 21.13 6.25
CA ILE A 24 -25.95 20.11 5.64
C ILE A 24 -24.84 19.70 6.61
N VAL A 25 -24.16 20.64 7.26
CA VAL A 25 -23.14 20.34 8.26
C VAL A 25 -23.72 19.56 9.44
N ALA A 26 -24.90 19.95 9.93
CA ALA A 26 -25.59 19.24 11.01
C ALA A 26 -26.00 17.81 10.60
N LEU A 27 -26.46 17.61 9.36
CA LEU A 27 -26.77 16.29 8.81
C LEU A 27 -25.51 15.43 8.69
N LEU A 28 -24.41 15.99 8.16
CA LEU A 28 -23.13 15.28 8.07
C LEU A 28 -22.63 14.85 9.45
N LEU A 29 -22.65 15.76 10.42
CA LEU A 29 -22.29 15.44 11.81
C LEU A 29 -23.23 14.39 12.40
N GLY A 30 -24.54 14.53 12.20
CA GLY A 30 -25.53 13.55 12.66
C GLY A 30 -25.29 12.15 12.10
N VAL A 31 -25.00 12.03 10.79
CA VAL A 31 -24.66 10.76 10.14
C VAL A 31 -23.36 10.18 10.69
N THR A 32 -22.32 10.99 10.88
CA THR A 32 -21.05 10.50 11.45
C THR A 32 -21.21 10.00 12.88
N VAL A 33 -21.94 10.73 13.72
CA VAL A 33 -22.21 10.32 15.11
C VAL A 33 -23.00 9.01 15.12
N LEU A 34 -24.05 8.89 14.30
CA LEU A 34 -24.84 7.65 14.21
C LEU A 34 -24.01 6.47 13.68
N ALA A 35 -23.14 6.69 12.69
CA ALA A 35 -22.25 5.65 12.17
C ALA A 35 -21.23 5.17 13.22
N THR A 36 -20.71 6.09 14.04
CA THR A 36 -19.76 5.78 15.13
C THR A 36 -20.41 5.39 16.45
N ALA A 37 -21.75 5.42 16.55
CA ALA A 37 -22.44 5.14 17.81
C ALA A 37 -22.41 3.64 18.18
N HIS A 38 -21.91 2.76 17.30
CA HIS A 38 -21.79 1.30 17.51
C HIS A 38 -23.08 0.70 18.14
N LEU A 39 -24.25 1.17 17.71
CA LEU A 39 -25.54 0.78 18.26
C LEU A 39 -25.80 -0.70 17.94
N GLY A 40 -26.09 -1.51 18.95
CA GLY A 40 -26.30 -2.95 18.77
C GLY A 40 -25.02 -3.77 18.63
N LYS A 41 -23.86 -3.21 18.99
CA LYS A 41 -22.59 -3.94 19.08
C LYS A 41 -22.19 -4.19 20.54
N GLN A 42 -21.66 -5.37 20.80
CA GLN A 42 -21.02 -5.74 22.06
C GLN A 42 -19.52 -5.44 22.02
N THR A 43 -18.92 -5.30 23.20
CA THR A 43 -17.47 -5.08 23.33
C THR A 43 -16.77 -6.41 23.55
N LEU A 44 -15.75 -6.70 22.75
CA LEU A 44 -14.80 -7.78 23.01
C LEU A 44 -13.41 -7.19 23.25
N THR A 45 -12.63 -7.84 24.10
CA THR A 45 -11.24 -7.45 24.39
C THR A 45 -10.30 -8.64 24.22
N GLY A 46 -9.07 -8.40 23.80
CA GLY A 46 -8.04 -9.43 23.73
C GLY A 46 -6.65 -8.86 23.95
N ASP A 47 -5.79 -9.63 24.63
CA ASP A 47 -4.44 -9.21 25.02
C ASP A 47 -3.39 -9.81 24.09
N PHE A 48 -2.94 -9.04 23.11
CA PHE A 48 -2.00 -9.49 22.10
C PHE A 48 -0.55 -9.24 22.53
N ALA A 49 0.38 -10.12 22.16
CA ALA A 49 1.80 -9.91 22.43
C ALA A 49 2.37 -8.62 21.79
N GLN A 50 1.76 -8.16 20.70
CA GLN A 50 2.08 -6.91 20.01
C GLN A 50 0.88 -6.43 19.20
N ALA A 51 0.79 -5.12 18.95
CA ALA A 51 -0.27 -4.53 18.12
C ALA A 51 -0.22 -5.05 16.68
N GLY A 52 0.95 -5.49 16.20
CA GLY A 52 1.12 -6.02 14.86
C GLY A 52 0.72 -5.05 13.76
N GLY A 53 0.59 -3.74 14.01
CA GLY A 53 0.12 -2.75 13.05
C GLY A 53 -1.41 -2.62 12.92
N ILE A 54 -2.19 -3.23 13.81
CA ILE A 54 -3.64 -2.97 13.95
C ILE A 54 -3.89 -1.53 14.39
N ARG A 55 -4.96 -0.93 13.86
CA ARG A 55 -5.41 0.42 14.17
C ARG A 55 -6.93 0.48 14.39
N PRO A 56 -7.43 1.49 15.12
CA PRO A 56 -8.86 1.77 15.17
C PRO A 56 -9.45 1.91 13.75
N GLY A 57 -10.56 1.23 13.51
CA GLY A 57 -11.23 1.10 12.21
C GLY A 57 -10.89 -0.17 11.41
N ASP A 58 -9.86 -0.91 11.80
CA ASP A 58 -9.56 -2.21 11.19
C ASP A 58 -10.69 -3.21 11.44
N LYS A 59 -10.94 -4.09 10.47
CA LYS A 59 -12.09 -5.00 10.51
C LYS A 59 -11.89 -6.15 11.49
N VAL A 60 -12.99 -6.57 12.11
CA VAL A 60 -13.09 -7.79 12.89
C VAL A 60 -13.96 -8.77 12.12
N ARG A 61 -13.43 -9.98 11.90
CA ARG A 61 -14.07 -11.01 11.08
C ARG A 61 -14.32 -12.28 11.85
N VAL A 62 -15.40 -12.97 11.51
CA VAL A 62 -15.67 -14.34 11.94
C VAL A 62 -15.89 -15.18 10.70
N ALA A 63 -15.09 -16.24 10.52
CA ALA A 63 -15.13 -17.09 9.33
C ALA A 63 -15.06 -16.31 8.00
N GLY A 64 -14.33 -15.18 7.98
CA GLY A 64 -14.17 -14.30 6.82
C GLY A 64 -15.26 -13.25 6.60
N ILE A 65 -16.31 -13.21 7.43
CA ILE A 65 -17.39 -12.21 7.36
C ILE A 65 -17.06 -11.04 8.28
N ASP A 66 -17.18 -9.80 7.79
CA ASP A 66 -17.03 -8.59 8.61
C ASP A 66 -18.19 -8.49 9.61
N VAL A 67 -17.88 -8.58 10.90
CA VAL A 67 -18.86 -8.53 12.01
C VAL A 67 -18.60 -7.35 12.97
N GLY A 68 -17.59 -6.55 12.68
CA GLY A 68 -17.16 -5.52 13.62
C GLY A 68 -15.92 -4.75 13.19
N GLU A 69 -15.42 -3.96 14.12
CA GLU A 69 -14.21 -3.17 13.94
C GLU A 69 -13.46 -2.97 15.26
N VAL A 70 -12.18 -2.68 15.16
CA VAL A 70 -11.33 -2.29 16.27
C VAL A 70 -11.66 -0.86 16.65
N THR A 71 -11.94 -0.60 17.93
CA THR A 71 -12.19 0.76 18.43
C THR A 71 -10.97 1.36 19.09
N GLU A 72 -10.14 0.53 19.74
CA GLU A 72 -9.04 1.02 20.55
C GLU A 72 -7.89 0.00 20.60
N THR A 73 -6.67 0.51 20.75
CA THR A 73 -5.45 -0.28 20.81
C THR A 73 -4.51 0.41 21.80
N GLU A 74 -4.29 -0.21 22.95
CA GLU A 74 -3.52 0.37 24.05
C GLU A 74 -2.37 -0.54 24.48
N LEU A 75 -1.23 0.05 24.84
CA LEU A 75 -0.12 -0.67 25.43
C LEU A 75 -0.40 -0.89 26.92
N ALA A 76 -0.63 -2.15 27.30
CA ALA A 76 -0.88 -2.59 28.67
C ALA A 76 0.37 -3.31 29.22
N GLY A 77 1.38 -2.54 29.59
CA GLY A 77 2.63 -3.07 30.15
C GLY A 77 3.47 -3.84 29.12
N GLN A 78 3.40 -5.17 29.14
CA GLN A 78 4.15 -6.08 28.25
C GLN A 78 3.33 -6.66 27.10
N HIS A 79 2.04 -6.31 27.01
CA HIS A 79 1.14 -6.73 25.93
C HIS A 79 0.35 -5.52 25.43
N VAL A 80 -0.39 -5.72 24.35
CA VAL A 80 -1.29 -4.72 23.76
C VAL A 80 -2.72 -5.20 23.95
N ALA A 81 -3.50 -4.43 24.70
CA ALA A 81 -4.93 -4.65 24.84
C ALA A 81 -5.64 -4.04 23.62
N ILE A 82 -6.43 -4.85 22.92
CA ILE A 82 -7.21 -4.40 21.77
C ILE A 82 -8.69 -4.51 22.10
N THR A 83 -9.41 -3.39 21.96
CA THR A 83 -10.86 -3.33 22.14
C THR A 83 -11.56 -3.35 20.78
N MET A 84 -12.54 -4.22 20.67
CA MET A 84 -13.30 -4.48 19.46
C MET A 84 -14.79 -4.27 19.72
N LYS A 85 -15.48 -3.69 18.75
CA LYS A 85 -16.95 -3.65 18.72
C LYS A 85 -17.44 -4.60 17.65
N VAL A 86 -18.15 -5.64 18.07
CA VAL A 86 -18.71 -6.67 17.19
C VAL A 86 -20.22 -6.75 17.33
N ASP A 87 -20.90 -7.28 16.34
CA ASP A 87 -22.34 -7.46 16.36
C ASP A 87 -22.79 -8.37 17.52
N ASN A 88 -23.98 -8.11 18.06
CA ASN A 88 -24.50 -8.80 19.26
C ASN A 88 -24.80 -10.30 19.05
N ASP A 89 -24.87 -10.77 17.81
CA ASP A 89 -25.07 -12.17 17.44
C ASP A 89 -23.76 -12.99 17.48
N VAL A 90 -22.60 -12.32 17.60
CA VAL A 90 -21.29 -12.94 17.70
C VAL A 90 -21.07 -13.48 19.12
N ARG A 91 -21.40 -14.75 19.36
CA ARG A 91 -21.18 -15.40 20.65
C ARG A 91 -19.80 -16.06 20.72
N VAL A 92 -18.86 -15.43 21.42
CA VAL A 92 -17.52 -16.01 21.66
C VAL A 92 -17.53 -16.79 22.97
N THR A 93 -17.12 -18.04 22.90
CA THR A 93 -17.08 -18.98 24.03
C THR A 93 -15.71 -18.96 24.71
N SER A 94 -15.58 -19.61 25.88
CA SER A 94 -14.38 -19.57 26.71
C SER A 94 -13.12 -20.17 26.06
N ASN A 95 -13.27 -20.99 25.03
CA ASN A 95 -12.16 -21.53 24.23
C ASN A 95 -11.98 -20.84 22.87
N GLY A 96 -12.74 -19.77 22.60
CA GLY A 96 -12.58 -18.91 21.45
C GLY A 96 -11.20 -18.26 21.38
N SER A 97 -10.85 -17.74 20.21
CA SER A 97 -9.55 -17.12 19.98
C SER A 97 -9.64 -15.94 19.01
N ALA A 98 -8.64 -15.06 19.05
CA ALA A 98 -8.53 -13.94 18.14
C ALA A 98 -7.12 -13.89 17.54
N GLU A 99 -7.01 -13.78 16.23
CA GLU A 99 -5.73 -13.73 15.52
C GLU A 99 -5.65 -12.50 14.64
N ILE A 100 -4.55 -11.75 14.73
CA ILE A 100 -4.27 -10.66 13.80
C ILE A 100 -3.77 -11.26 12.49
N LYS A 101 -4.51 -11.02 11.39
CA LYS A 101 -4.18 -11.52 10.04
C LYS A 101 -3.99 -10.38 9.06
N MET A 102 -3.27 -10.65 7.97
CA MET A 102 -3.12 -9.69 6.87
C MET A 102 -4.29 -9.83 5.90
N SER A 103 -4.99 -8.73 5.63
CA SER A 103 -6.01 -8.66 4.59
C SER A 103 -5.40 -8.47 3.21
N THR A 104 -4.27 -7.78 3.11
CA THR A 104 -3.60 -7.49 1.82
C THR A 104 -2.09 -7.66 1.93
N LEU A 105 -1.45 -7.89 0.77
CA LEU A 105 0.01 -7.97 0.67
C LEU A 105 0.72 -6.64 0.98
N LEU A 106 -0.02 -5.53 0.93
CA LEU A 106 0.46 -4.17 1.22
C LEU A 106 0.39 -3.83 2.72
N GLY A 107 0.03 -4.79 3.56
CA GLY A 107 0.12 -4.66 5.02
C GLY A 107 -1.16 -4.20 5.73
N GLN A 108 -2.30 -4.17 5.04
CA GLN A 108 -3.59 -4.00 5.72
C GLN A 108 -3.88 -5.24 6.57
N ARG A 109 -4.39 -5.03 7.79
CA ARG A 109 -4.64 -6.10 8.76
C ARG A 109 -6.08 -6.10 9.25
N TYR A 110 -6.48 -7.22 9.82
CA TYR A 110 -7.79 -7.44 10.42
C TYR A 110 -7.66 -8.44 11.58
N ILE A 111 -8.64 -8.48 12.47
CA ILE A 111 -8.69 -9.47 13.54
C ILE A 111 -9.67 -10.57 13.14
N ASP A 112 -9.19 -11.80 13.09
CA ASP A 112 -9.99 -13.00 12.84
C ASP A 112 -10.38 -13.62 14.18
N VAL A 113 -11.67 -13.60 14.50
CA VAL A 113 -12.23 -14.16 15.74
C VAL A 113 -12.82 -15.54 15.44
N SER A 114 -12.37 -16.51 16.21
CA SER A 114 -12.95 -17.85 16.28
C SER A 114 -13.84 -17.94 17.51
N LEU A 115 -15.10 -18.31 17.30
CA LEU A 115 -16.11 -18.36 18.36
C LEU A 115 -15.83 -19.44 19.41
N GLY A 116 -15.09 -20.50 19.05
CA GLY A 116 -14.98 -21.70 19.88
C GLY A 116 -16.29 -22.49 19.95
N ASP A 117 -16.26 -23.58 20.70
CA ASP A 117 -17.34 -24.56 20.84
C ASP A 117 -17.62 -24.93 22.31
N SER A 118 -17.04 -24.17 23.26
CA SER A 118 -17.27 -24.36 24.68
C SER A 118 -18.71 -24.00 25.07
N PRO A 119 -19.35 -24.71 26.02
CA PRO A 119 -20.67 -24.35 26.51
C PRO A 119 -20.70 -23.02 27.29
N GLU A 120 -19.55 -22.58 27.81
CA GLU A 120 -19.40 -21.34 28.57
C GLU A 120 -18.99 -20.18 27.66
N ASP A 121 -19.57 -19.00 27.91
CA ASP A 121 -19.18 -17.77 27.22
C ASP A 121 -17.81 -17.27 27.68
N ALA A 122 -17.16 -16.49 26.83
CA ALA A 122 -15.96 -15.77 27.20
C ALA A 122 -16.27 -14.80 28.36
N PRO A 123 -15.55 -14.87 29.50
CA PRO A 123 -15.83 -14.03 30.65
C PRO A 123 -15.65 -12.55 30.31
N ASP A 124 -16.68 -11.74 30.58
CA ASP A 124 -16.70 -10.29 30.32
C ASP A 124 -16.36 -9.88 28.87
N GLY A 125 -16.56 -10.78 27.89
CA GLY A 125 -16.16 -10.54 26.49
C GLY A 125 -14.65 -10.56 26.27
N HIS A 126 -13.87 -11.11 27.20
CA HIS A 126 -12.42 -11.21 27.13
C HIS A 126 -11.97 -12.51 26.44
N ILE A 127 -11.20 -12.37 25.35
CA ILE A 127 -10.67 -13.48 24.56
C ILE A 127 -9.27 -13.82 25.08
N ALA A 128 -9.17 -14.92 25.84
CA ALA A 128 -7.92 -15.33 26.47
C ALA A 128 -6.86 -15.85 25.48
N LYS A 129 -7.28 -16.40 24.34
CA LYS A 129 -6.36 -16.96 23.33
C LYS A 129 -6.18 -15.97 22.18
N THR A 130 -5.06 -15.27 22.19
CA THR A 130 -4.72 -14.36 21.09
C THR A 130 -3.48 -14.81 20.34
N ALA A 131 -3.44 -14.58 19.03
CA ALA A 131 -2.26 -14.79 18.19
C ALA A 131 -1.95 -13.53 17.37
N VAL A 132 -0.66 -13.28 17.19
CA VAL A 132 -0.12 -12.21 16.34
C VAL A 132 0.46 -12.83 15.07
N PRO A 133 0.45 -12.11 13.93
CA PRO A 133 0.95 -12.66 12.68
C PRO A 133 2.41 -13.09 12.82
N TYR A 134 2.75 -14.17 12.12
CA TYR A 134 4.06 -14.79 12.13
C TYR A 134 5.18 -13.75 11.99
N ASP A 135 6.00 -13.64 13.02
CA ASP A 135 7.20 -12.81 12.99
C ASP A 135 8.31 -13.61 12.31
N LEU A 136 8.56 -13.33 11.03
CA LEU A 136 9.63 -13.97 10.26
C LEU A 136 10.99 -13.80 10.95
N GLN A 137 11.20 -12.71 11.71
CA GLN A 137 12.44 -12.49 12.45
C GLN A 137 12.59 -13.53 13.57
N ARG A 138 11.52 -13.85 14.32
CA ARG A 138 11.56 -14.91 15.34
C ARG A 138 11.79 -16.29 14.74
N THR A 139 11.31 -16.57 13.53
CA THR A 139 11.58 -17.83 12.83
C THR A 139 13.04 -17.92 12.36
N ILE A 140 13.61 -16.80 11.90
CA ILE A 140 15.04 -16.73 11.53
C ILE A 140 15.93 -16.86 12.78
N GLU A 141 15.56 -16.21 13.88
CA GLU A 141 16.24 -16.31 15.18
C GLU A 141 16.10 -17.71 15.81
N ALA A 142 14.96 -18.39 15.64
CA ALA A 142 14.76 -19.76 16.09
C ALA A 142 15.44 -20.80 15.18
N GLY A 143 15.76 -20.46 13.94
CA GLY A 143 16.54 -21.28 13.00
C GLY A 143 18.06 -21.14 13.16
N ALA A 144 18.54 -20.01 13.68
CA ALA A 144 19.96 -19.74 13.89
C ALA A 144 20.71 -20.77 14.79
N PRO A 145 20.12 -21.33 15.88
CA PRO A 145 20.81 -22.29 16.76
C PRO A 145 21.13 -23.62 16.08
N ILE A 146 20.44 -23.95 14.97
CA ILE A 146 20.65 -25.21 14.23
C ILE A 146 21.99 -25.15 13.46
N LEU A 147 22.46 -23.96 13.09
CA LEU A 147 23.71 -23.77 12.35
C LEU A 147 24.92 -23.50 13.25
N THR A 148 24.71 -23.08 14.51
CA THR A 148 25.81 -22.86 15.48
C THR A 148 26.28 -24.12 16.20
N GLY A 149 25.58 -25.25 16.04
CA GLY A 149 25.90 -26.52 16.69
C GLY A 149 26.94 -27.39 15.97
N ILE A 150 27.34 -27.04 14.74
CA ILE A 150 28.35 -27.80 13.99
C ILE A 150 29.72 -27.16 14.24
N ASP A 151 30.37 -27.58 15.32
CA ASP A 151 31.76 -27.24 15.60
C ASP A 151 32.67 -27.87 14.53
N ASP A 152 33.44 -27.04 13.83
CA ASP A 152 34.41 -27.42 12.78
C ASP A 152 35.40 -28.47 13.28
N LYS A 153 35.70 -28.45 14.59
CA LYS A 153 36.58 -29.44 15.24
C LYS A 153 35.94 -30.82 15.30
N THR A 154 34.67 -30.91 15.69
CA THR A 154 33.94 -32.18 15.83
C THR A 154 33.71 -32.84 14.47
N LEU A 155 33.45 -32.04 13.44
CA LEU A 155 33.33 -32.53 12.06
C LEU A 155 34.68 -33.02 11.52
N SER A 156 35.75 -32.25 11.75
CA SER A 156 37.11 -32.62 11.36
C SER A 156 37.62 -33.88 12.07
N GLU A 157 37.30 -34.06 13.35
CA GLU A 157 37.63 -35.27 14.10
C GLU A 157 36.85 -36.49 13.66
N SER A 158 35.56 -36.33 13.34
CA SER A 158 34.73 -37.42 12.81
C SER A 158 35.24 -37.88 11.44
N ILE A 159 35.60 -36.94 10.54
CA ILE A 159 36.19 -37.24 9.23
C ILE A 159 37.57 -37.90 9.39
N ARG A 160 38.41 -37.43 10.31
CA ARG A 160 39.73 -38.04 10.60
C ARG A 160 39.60 -39.43 11.22
N THR A 161 38.56 -39.68 11.98
CA THR A 161 38.30 -40.98 12.62
C THR A 161 37.78 -41.98 11.58
N LEU A 162 36.87 -41.55 10.70
CA LEU A 162 36.45 -42.32 9.53
C LEU A 162 37.64 -42.65 8.62
N ASN A 163 38.48 -41.67 8.28
CA ASN A 163 39.66 -41.91 7.43
C ASN A 163 40.67 -42.88 8.07
N ARG A 164 40.86 -42.84 9.40
CA ARG A 164 41.73 -43.80 10.10
C ARG A 164 41.15 -45.22 10.11
N GLN A 165 39.83 -45.34 10.23
CA GLN A 165 39.15 -46.64 10.15
C GLN A 165 39.16 -47.22 8.73
N LEU A 166 39.12 -46.35 7.71
CA LEU A 166 39.18 -46.73 6.30
C LEU A 166 40.61 -47.01 5.80
N ALA A 167 41.64 -46.43 6.41
CA ALA A 167 43.05 -46.61 6.04
C ALA A 167 43.60 -48.05 6.28
N GLY A 168 42.88 -48.89 7.02
CA GLY A 168 43.24 -50.29 7.28
C GLY A 168 42.63 -51.30 6.30
N VAL A 169 41.86 -50.87 5.30
CA VAL A 169 41.17 -51.78 4.37
C VAL A 169 42.04 -51.99 3.11
N PRO A 170 42.41 -53.23 2.73
CA PRO A 170 43.24 -53.48 1.55
C PRO A 170 42.49 -53.12 0.25
N ALA A 171 43.14 -52.30 -0.57
CA ALA A 171 42.85 -51.96 -1.98
C ALA A 171 41.38 -52.10 -2.43
N ILE A 172 40.59 -51.06 -2.20
CA ILE A 172 39.32 -50.87 -2.89
C ILE A 172 39.62 -50.24 -4.26
N THR A 173 39.06 -50.84 -5.30
CA THR A 173 39.29 -50.58 -6.74
C THR A 173 39.05 -49.11 -7.17
N GLU A 174 39.69 -48.71 -8.29
CA GLU A 174 39.59 -47.38 -8.94
C GLU A 174 38.18 -46.72 -8.96
N PRO A 175 37.06 -47.45 -9.19
CA PRO A 175 35.73 -46.86 -9.22
C PRO A 175 35.29 -46.20 -7.90
N THR A 176 35.85 -46.65 -6.78
CA THR A 176 35.48 -46.12 -5.45
C THR A 176 36.15 -44.79 -5.18
N PHE A 177 37.38 -44.58 -5.67
CA PHE A 177 38.02 -43.27 -5.62
C PHE A 177 37.28 -42.25 -6.49
N GLU A 178 36.79 -42.65 -7.66
CA GLU A 178 36.03 -41.77 -8.54
C GLU A 178 34.66 -41.39 -7.94
N ALA A 179 33.96 -42.34 -7.32
CA ALA A 179 32.73 -42.08 -6.57
C ALA A 179 32.97 -41.14 -5.37
N LEU A 180 34.05 -41.33 -4.61
CA LEU A 180 34.41 -40.44 -3.50
C LEU A 180 34.80 -39.04 -3.98
N THR A 181 35.47 -38.93 -5.12
CA THR A 181 35.87 -37.64 -5.72
C THR A 181 34.65 -36.91 -6.30
N GLN A 182 33.70 -37.63 -6.90
CA GLN A 182 32.42 -37.07 -7.33
C GLN A 182 31.56 -36.62 -6.14
N MET A 183 31.51 -37.42 -5.07
CA MET A 183 30.76 -37.08 -3.87
C MET A 183 31.38 -35.87 -3.15
N SER A 184 32.71 -35.79 -3.10
CA SER A 184 33.43 -34.61 -2.62
C SER A 184 33.12 -33.37 -3.48
N LYS A 185 33.12 -33.48 -4.81
CA LYS A 185 32.69 -32.38 -5.69
C LYS A 185 31.26 -31.94 -5.44
N VAL A 186 30.33 -32.87 -5.21
CA VAL A 186 28.93 -32.54 -4.91
C VAL A 186 28.81 -31.83 -3.56
N ILE A 187 29.56 -32.26 -2.53
CA ILE A 187 29.58 -31.62 -1.21
C ILE A 187 30.21 -30.23 -1.28
N THR A 188 31.34 -30.07 -1.98
CA THR A 188 32.00 -28.78 -2.15
C THR A 188 31.14 -27.82 -2.98
N ASN A 189 30.54 -28.28 -4.08
CA ASN A 189 29.62 -27.47 -4.88
C ASN A 189 28.38 -27.04 -4.08
N ARG A 190 27.85 -27.90 -3.20
CA ARG A 190 26.75 -27.53 -2.29
C ARG A 190 27.19 -26.49 -1.26
N LYS A 191 28.41 -26.58 -0.74
CA LYS A 191 28.96 -25.58 0.17
C LYS A 191 29.10 -24.22 -0.50
N ASP A 192 29.57 -24.19 -1.74
CA ASP A 192 29.70 -22.94 -2.52
C ASP A 192 28.33 -22.34 -2.84
N GLN A 193 27.35 -23.16 -3.21
CA GLN A 193 25.96 -22.72 -3.43
C GLN A 193 25.31 -22.18 -2.14
N ILE A 194 25.57 -22.79 -0.98
CA ILE A 194 25.09 -22.30 0.32
C ILE A 194 25.76 -20.97 0.68
N ASN A 195 27.07 -20.84 0.47
CA ASN A 195 27.78 -19.58 0.69
C ASN A 195 27.27 -18.45 -0.22
N GLN A 196 26.94 -18.80 -1.46
CA GLN A 196 26.39 -17.86 -2.43
C GLN A 196 24.98 -17.42 -2.05
N LEU A 197 24.12 -18.34 -1.59
CA LEU A 197 22.80 -18.01 -1.05
C LEU A 197 22.88 -17.12 0.20
N ILE A 198 23.84 -17.35 1.08
CA ILE A 198 24.09 -16.48 2.26
C ILE A 198 24.56 -15.09 1.82
N ALA A 199 25.42 -15.00 0.81
CA ALA A 199 25.87 -13.73 0.24
C ALA A 199 24.73 -12.97 -0.45
N ASP A 200 23.86 -13.67 -1.19
CA ASP A 200 22.68 -13.10 -1.83
C ASP A 200 21.66 -12.62 -0.79
N THR A 201 21.48 -13.38 0.29
CA THR A 201 20.62 -12.98 1.43
C THR A 201 21.16 -11.72 2.10
N LYS A 202 22.47 -11.62 2.31
CA LYS A 202 23.12 -10.42 2.85
C LYS A 202 23.00 -9.22 1.89
N THR A 203 22.99 -9.47 0.58
CA THR A 203 22.75 -8.45 -0.44
C THR A 203 21.32 -7.92 -0.36
N ILE A 204 20.32 -8.80 -0.19
CA ILE A 204 18.92 -8.40 0.04
C ILE A 204 18.77 -7.62 1.35
N THR A 205 19.43 -8.05 2.43
CA THR A 205 19.43 -7.29 3.69
C THR A 205 20.11 -5.93 3.53
N SER A 206 21.18 -5.82 2.76
CA SER A 206 21.82 -4.52 2.46
C SER A 206 20.93 -3.60 1.62
N ILE A 207 20.14 -4.16 0.69
CA ILE A 207 19.16 -3.39 -0.09
C ILE A 207 18.04 -2.87 0.83
N VAL A 208 17.64 -3.64 1.86
CA VAL A 208 16.64 -3.20 2.85
C VAL A 208 17.20 -2.14 3.80
N ASP A 209 18.47 -2.24 4.19
CA ASP A 209 19.17 -1.25 5.03
C ASP A 209 19.44 0.06 4.26
N ASP A 210 19.85 -0.03 2.99
CA ASP A 210 20.03 1.11 2.09
C ASP A 210 18.70 1.83 1.78
N ASN A 211 17.57 1.12 1.79
CA ASN A 211 16.24 1.71 1.64
C ASN A 211 15.81 2.56 2.85
N GLN A 212 16.29 2.27 4.07
CA GLN A 212 16.04 3.14 5.23
C GLN A 212 16.80 4.47 5.10
N ALA A 213 18.01 4.46 4.52
CA ALA A 213 18.74 5.67 4.18
C ALA A 213 18.06 6.46 3.03
N GLN A 214 17.49 5.78 2.03
CA GLN A 214 16.72 6.44 0.97
C GLN A 214 15.41 7.08 1.46
N LEU A 215 14.73 6.49 2.44
CA LEU A 215 13.55 7.10 3.06
C LEU A 215 13.92 8.35 3.88
N ALA A 216 15.08 8.36 4.54
CA ALA A 216 15.62 9.56 5.21
C ALA A 216 16.03 10.64 4.20
N VAL A 217 16.50 10.26 3.02
CA VAL A 217 16.84 11.16 1.90
C VAL A 217 15.58 11.78 1.26
N ILE A 218 14.47 11.04 1.15
CA ILE A 218 13.18 11.56 0.64
C ILE A 218 12.59 12.63 1.58
N VAL A 219 12.84 12.53 2.90
CA VAL A 219 12.46 13.54 3.89
C VAL A 219 13.45 14.72 3.92
N GLY A 220 14.72 14.49 3.55
CA GLY A 220 15.80 15.49 3.66
C GLY A 220 16.11 16.32 2.41
N GLN A 221 15.70 15.92 1.21
CA GLN A 221 16.17 16.55 -0.04
C GLN A 221 15.13 17.43 -0.74
N GLY A 222 14.63 18.44 -0.05
CA GLY A 222 13.91 19.56 -0.68
C GLY A 222 14.76 20.36 -1.70
N ARG A 223 16.10 20.20 -1.67
CA ARG A 223 17.04 20.85 -2.60
C ARG A 223 17.28 20.10 -3.92
N ASP A 224 17.09 18.78 -3.94
CA ASP A 224 17.32 17.96 -5.15
C ASP A 224 16.12 18.02 -6.10
N LEU A 225 14.93 18.34 -5.56
CA LEU A 225 13.71 18.58 -6.32
C LEU A 225 13.85 19.81 -7.24
N THR A 226 14.56 20.86 -6.81
CA THR A 226 14.75 22.09 -7.59
C THR A 226 15.68 21.84 -8.79
N GLN A 227 16.74 21.05 -8.63
CA GLN A 227 17.62 20.67 -9.75
C GLN A 227 16.91 19.75 -10.75
N LYS A 228 16.05 18.83 -10.28
CA LYS A 228 15.22 17.98 -11.14
C LYS A 228 14.12 18.76 -11.88
N ILE A 229 13.61 19.85 -11.31
CA ILE A 229 12.66 20.74 -11.99
C ILE A 229 13.33 21.54 -13.10
N VAL A 230 14.55 22.07 -12.87
CA VAL A 230 15.32 22.79 -13.90
C VAL A 230 15.74 21.87 -15.05
N ALA A 231 16.17 20.63 -14.75
CA ALA A 231 16.47 19.64 -15.79
C ALA A 231 15.23 19.23 -16.61
N ARG A 232 14.03 19.29 -16.02
CA ARG A 232 12.76 18.97 -16.69
C ARG A 232 12.29 20.12 -17.59
N GLU A 233 12.62 21.36 -17.23
CA GLU A 233 12.34 22.55 -18.04
C GLU A 233 13.12 22.51 -19.36
N GLU A 234 14.37 22.08 -19.33
CA GLU A 234 15.22 21.93 -20.52
C GLU A 234 14.72 20.82 -21.47
N LEU A 235 14.26 19.70 -20.92
CA LEU A 235 13.65 18.60 -21.69
C LEU A 235 12.33 19.03 -22.36
N VAL A 236 11.50 19.79 -21.66
CA VAL A 236 10.26 20.34 -22.23
C VAL A 236 10.57 21.35 -23.33
N THR A 237 11.59 22.20 -23.15
CA THR A 237 11.98 23.18 -24.17
C THR A 237 12.50 22.49 -25.43
N ARG A 238 13.37 21.49 -25.30
CA ARG A 238 13.86 20.70 -26.45
C ARG A 238 12.75 19.91 -27.15
N MET A 239 11.76 19.44 -26.40
CA MET A 239 10.61 18.74 -26.97
C MET A 239 9.68 19.71 -27.73
N LEU A 240 9.51 20.94 -27.23
CA LEU A 240 8.77 22.00 -27.91
C LEU A 240 9.51 22.49 -29.17
N ASP A 241 10.84 22.61 -29.13
CA ASP A 241 11.67 22.93 -30.29
C ASP A 241 11.59 21.82 -31.35
N GLY A 242 11.66 20.55 -30.93
CA GLY A 242 11.48 19.40 -31.82
C GLY A 242 10.09 19.33 -32.46
N ILE A 243 9.04 19.78 -31.75
CA ILE A 243 7.68 19.89 -32.28
C ILE A 243 7.58 21.07 -33.28
N ALA A 244 8.27 22.18 -33.01
CA ALA A 244 8.32 23.31 -33.94
C ALA A 244 9.02 22.92 -35.25
N GLU A 245 10.15 22.21 -35.17
CA GLU A 245 10.87 21.66 -36.32
C GLU A 245 10.03 20.64 -37.11
N LEU A 246 9.32 19.74 -36.41
CA LEU A 246 8.38 18.81 -37.04
C LEU A 246 7.21 19.52 -37.71
N THR A 247 6.75 20.64 -37.14
CA THR A 247 5.68 21.46 -37.71
C THR A 247 6.15 22.19 -38.96
N GLU A 248 7.39 22.68 -38.97
CA GLU A 248 8.01 23.31 -40.13
C GLU A 248 8.21 22.30 -41.29
N GLN A 249 8.70 21.10 -40.98
CA GLN A 249 8.80 20.00 -41.94
C GLN A 249 7.43 19.52 -42.44
N ALA A 250 6.42 19.46 -41.55
CA ALA A 250 5.05 19.13 -41.95
C ALA A 250 4.42 20.23 -42.83
N THR A 251 4.75 21.52 -42.62
CA THR A 251 4.31 22.59 -43.52
C THR A 251 5.03 22.58 -44.86
N ALA A 252 6.30 22.16 -44.91
CA ALA A 252 7.02 21.94 -46.16
C ALA A 252 6.42 20.78 -46.99
N VAL A 253 6.00 19.70 -46.31
CA VAL A 253 5.29 18.57 -46.95
C VAL A 253 3.82 18.93 -47.29
N ALA A 254 3.18 19.79 -46.51
CA ALA A 254 1.81 20.27 -46.79
C ALA A 254 1.76 21.26 -47.98
N GLY A 255 2.88 21.92 -48.31
CA GLY A 255 3.03 22.71 -49.52
C GLY A 255 2.81 21.90 -50.81
N GLU A 256 3.02 20.58 -50.76
CA GLU A 256 2.82 19.67 -51.89
C GLU A 256 1.41 19.03 -51.93
N ASN A 257 0.58 19.19 -50.90
CA ASN A 257 -0.77 18.57 -50.81
C ASN A 257 -1.82 19.49 -50.13
N ALA A 258 -1.80 20.78 -50.47
CA ALA A 258 -2.49 21.87 -49.77
C ALA A 258 -4.02 21.74 -49.59
N ASN A 259 -4.72 20.89 -50.35
CA ASN A 259 -6.19 20.87 -50.34
C ASN A 259 -6.84 19.88 -49.34
N GLN A 260 -6.07 19.02 -48.65
CA GLN A 260 -6.65 18.05 -47.70
C GLN A 260 -6.31 18.32 -46.22
N PHE A 261 -5.25 19.09 -45.92
CA PHE A 261 -4.75 19.27 -44.54
C PHE A 261 -5.03 20.65 -43.92
N ALA A 262 -5.46 21.63 -44.71
CA ALA A 262 -5.78 22.98 -44.24
C ALA A 262 -6.76 23.05 -43.03
N PRO A 263 -7.87 22.29 -42.99
CA PRO A 263 -8.80 22.36 -41.86
C PRO A 263 -8.25 21.74 -40.57
N ILE A 264 -7.40 20.72 -40.68
CA ILE A 264 -6.78 20.05 -39.52
C ILE A 264 -5.74 20.98 -38.88
N MET A 265 -4.93 21.66 -39.70
CA MET A 265 -3.95 22.63 -39.21
C MET A 265 -4.62 23.87 -38.57
N ALA A 266 -5.76 24.32 -39.10
CA ALA A 266 -6.54 25.40 -38.48
C ALA A 266 -7.10 25.02 -37.10
N ASN A 267 -7.59 23.79 -36.94
CA ASN A 267 -8.11 23.29 -35.66
C ASN A 267 -7.00 23.13 -34.62
N LEU A 268 -5.83 22.59 -35.02
CA LEU A 268 -4.68 22.48 -34.12
C LEU A 268 -4.22 23.86 -33.65
N ASN A 269 -4.10 24.84 -34.55
CA ASN A 269 -3.72 26.21 -34.18
C ASN A 269 -4.72 26.84 -33.18
N THR A 270 -6.02 26.58 -33.35
CA THR A 270 -7.06 27.06 -32.43
C THR A 270 -6.93 26.45 -31.02
N ILE A 271 -6.65 25.15 -30.94
CA ILE A 271 -6.44 24.46 -29.66
C ILE A 271 -5.16 24.99 -28.98
N THR A 272 -4.08 25.14 -29.73
CA THR A 272 -2.80 25.65 -29.21
C THR A 272 -2.94 27.09 -28.70
N GLN A 273 -3.63 27.97 -29.42
CA GLN A 273 -3.93 29.33 -28.96
C GLN A 273 -4.85 29.34 -27.73
N GLY A 274 -5.82 28.43 -27.66
CA GLY A 274 -6.70 28.27 -26.49
C GLY A 274 -5.95 27.84 -25.24
N LEU A 275 -5.01 26.90 -25.40
CA LEU A 275 -4.10 26.43 -24.34
C LEU A 275 -3.13 27.53 -23.91
N GLU A 276 -2.56 28.28 -24.86
CA GLU A 276 -1.63 29.37 -24.59
C GLU A 276 -2.31 30.53 -23.86
N LYS A 277 -3.52 30.91 -24.29
CA LYS A 277 -4.35 31.93 -23.63
C LYS A 277 -4.74 31.53 -22.20
N ASN A 278 -4.83 30.23 -21.92
CA ASN A 278 -5.16 29.68 -20.60
C ASN A 278 -3.96 29.09 -19.85
N ARG A 279 -2.72 29.34 -20.30
CA ARG A 279 -1.49 28.79 -19.72
C ARG A 279 -1.39 29.00 -18.20
N ASN A 280 -1.79 30.18 -17.73
CA ASN A 280 -1.79 30.50 -16.29
C ASN A 280 -2.81 29.68 -15.49
N ASN A 281 -3.98 29.38 -16.06
CA ASN A 281 -5.00 28.55 -15.42
C ASN A 281 -4.57 27.09 -15.40
N LEU A 282 -4.00 26.61 -16.51
CA LEU A 282 -3.46 25.25 -16.59
C LEU A 282 -2.31 25.05 -15.60
N ARG A 283 -1.42 26.03 -15.46
CA ARG A 283 -0.34 26.01 -14.47
C ARG A 283 -0.88 25.95 -13.03
N LYS A 284 -1.83 26.82 -12.68
CA LYS A 284 -2.47 26.78 -11.35
C LYS A 284 -3.15 25.45 -11.07
N LEU A 285 -3.82 24.88 -12.07
CA LEU A 285 -4.46 23.57 -11.94
C LEU A 285 -3.42 22.48 -11.65
N LEU A 286 -2.30 22.46 -12.39
CA LEU A 286 -1.19 21.53 -12.17
C LEU A 286 -0.43 21.78 -10.86
N GLU A 287 -0.39 23.01 -10.36
CA GLU A 287 0.18 23.34 -9.04
C GLU A 287 -0.69 22.80 -7.89
N ILE A 288 -2.02 22.89 -8.00
CA ILE A 288 -2.93 22.44 -6.92
C ILE A 288 -3.24 20.94 -7.00
N LEU A 289 -3.20 20.34 -8.20
CA LEU A 289 -3.58 18.94 -8.46
C LEU A 289 -2.91 17.94 -7.52
N PRO A 290 -1.59 18.02 -7.22
CA PRO A 290 -0.94 17.04 -6.35
C PRO A 290 -1.47 17.09 -4.91
N VAL A 291 -1.81 18.29 -4.41
CA VAL A 291 -2.33 18.48 -3.05
C VAL A 291 -3.78 17.99 -2.97
N THR A 292 -4.64 18.39 -3.91
CA THR A 292 -6.02 17.90 -3.97
C THR A 292 -6.06 16.39 -4.20
N ALA A 293 -5.25 15.85 -5.10
CA ALA A 293 -5.16 14.40 -5.31
C ALA A 293 -4.75 13.69 -4.02
N ARG A 294 -3.71 14.15 -3.32
CA ARG A 294 -3.27 13.55 -2.05
C ARG A 294 -4.34 13.62 -0.96
N LEU A 295 -5.03 14.75 -0.82
CA LEU A 295 -6.08 14.91 0.19
C LEU A 295 -7.29 14.02 -0.11
N THR A 296 -7.75 13.98 -1.36
CA THR A 296 -8.84 13.08 -1.78
C THR A 296 -8.48 11.62 -1.52
N ASN A 297 -7.24 11.26 -1.82
CA ASN A 297 -6.73 9.92 -1.66
C ASN A 297 -6.58 9.49 -0.18
N ASN A 298 -6.15 10.42 0.69
CA ASN A 298 -6.12 10.21 2.13
C ASN A 298 -7.52 10.07 2.75
N VAL A 299 -8.54 10.73 2.18
CA VAL A 299 -9.94 10.63 2.65
C VAL A 299 -10.56 9.28 2.27
N ILE A 300 -10.21 8.74 1.11
CA ILE A 300 -10.77 7.46 0.62
C ILE A 300 -10.04 6.26 1.25
N GLY A 301 -8.80 6.43 1.70
CA GLY A 301 -8.06 5.41 2.47
C GLY A 301 -7.37 4.33 1.62
N ASP A 302 -7.44 4.44 0.29
CA ASP A 302 -7.01 3.40 -0.66
C ASP A 302 -5.51 3.44 -1.05
N GLY A 303 -4.64 4.21 -0.39
CA GLY A 303 -3.26 4.37 -0.85
C GLY A 303 -3.21 5.07 -2.23
N PRO A 304 -2.14 5.05 -3.04
CA PRO A 304 -1.96 5.93 -4.22
C PRO A 304 -2.92 5.69 -5.40
N TYR A 305 -3.94 4.85 -5.22
CA TYR A 305 -4.98 4.56 -6.20
C TYR A 305 -6.35 4.87 -5.59
N ALA A 306 -7.29 5.31 -6.43
CA ALA A 306 -8.67 5.50 -6.02
C ALA A 306 -9.51 4.38 -6.61
N ASN A 307 -10.21 3.61 -5.79
CA ASN A 307 -11.14 2.61 -6.29
C ASN A 307 -12.54 3.23 -6.40
N GLY A 308 -12.96 3.50 -7.64
CA GLY A 308 -14.23 4.18 -7.92
C GLY A 308 -15.09 3.38 -8.88
N TYR A 309 -16.31 3.05 -8.47
CA TYR A 309 -17.31 2.52 -9.39
C TYR A 309 -17.96 3.70 -10.13
N LEU A 310 -17.52 3.95 -11.37
CA LEU A 310 -18.06 4.98 -12.25
C LEU A 310 -18.97 4.33 -13.31
N PRO A 311 -20.24 4.04 -13.00
CA PRO A 311 -21.15 3.39 -13.94
C PRO A 311 -21.37 4.19 -15.24
N TRP A 312 -20.99 5.47 -15.25
CA TRP A 312 -21.11 6.41 -16.38
C TRP A 312 -19.77 7.06 -16.77
N GLY A 313 -18.62 6.54 -16.31
CA GLY A 313 -17.30 7.11 -16.58
C GLY A 313 -17.08 8.54 -16.02
N ILE A 314 -16.02 9.21 -16.51
CA ILE A 314 -15.67 10.61 -16.16
C ILE A 314 -16.41 11.62 -17.05
N PHE A 315 -17.00 11.14 -18.15
CA PHE A 315 -17.74 11.94 -19.11
C PHE A 315 -19.10 11.28 -19.33
N PRO A 316 -20.21 12.04 -19.29
CA PRO A 316 -21.52 11.48 -19.56
C PRO A 316 -21.55 10.84 -20.96
N ASP A 317 -22.26 9.74 -21.13
CA ASP A 317 -22.25 8.90 -22.35
C ASP A 317 -22.55 9.67 -23.65
N ASN A 318 -23.17 10.86 -23.56
CA ASN A 318 -23.50 11.74 -24.68
C ASN A 318 -22.51 12.91 -24.90
N TRP A 319 -21.36 12.94 -24.22
CA TRP A 319 -20.44 14.09 -24.28
C TRP A 319 -19.88 14.34 -25.70
N LEU A 320 -19.66 13.28 -26.49
CA LEU A 320 -19.23 13.38 -27.89
C LEU A 320 -20.32 14.00 -28.79
N CYS A 321 -21.58 13.72 -28.47
CA CYS A 321 -22.73 14.31 -29.14
C CYS A 321 -22.89 15.79 -28.75
N LEU A 322 -22.72 16.12 -27.46
CA LEU A 322 -22.71 17.50 -26.97
C LEU A 322 -21.59 18.32 -27.62
N ALA A 323 -20.42 17.70 -27.81
CA ALA A 323 -19.26 18.30 -28.46
C ALA A 323 -19.35 18.31 -30.01
N ARG A 324 -20.43 17.75 -30.60
CA ARG A 324 -20.63 17.60 -32.05
C ARG A 324 -19.45 16.96 -32.78
N VAL A 325 -18.81 15.98 -32.14
CA VAL A 325 -17.67 15.26 -32.71
C VAL A 325 -18.13 14.12 -33.62
N VAL A 326 -19.35 13.62 -33.42
CA VAL A 326 -19.94 12.52 -34.20
C VAL A 326 -21.23 13.02 -34.84
N ASP A 327 -21.30 12.97 -36.17
CA ASP A 327 -22.52 13.25 -36.92
C ASP A 327 -23.49 12.07 -36.79
N GLY A 328 -24.75 12.35 -36.43
CA GLY A 328 -25.79 11.32 -36.24
C GLY A 328 -26.13 11.00 -34.79
N CYS A 329 -25.52 11.74 -33.84
CA CYS A 329 -26.24 12.13 -32.64
C CYS A 329 -27.20 13.30 -32.95
#